data_AF-A0A1G8M6K4-F1
#
_entry.id   AF-A0A1G8M6K4-F1
#
_cell.length_a   1.000
_cell.length_b   1.000
_cell.length_c   1.000
_cell.angle_alpha   90.00
_cell.angle_beta   90.00
_cell.angle_gamma   90.00
#
_symmetry.space_group_name_H-M   'P 1'
#
loop_
_entity.id
_entity.type
_entity.pdbx_description
1 polymer ?
#
loop_
_entity_poly.entity_id
_entity_poly.type
_entity_poly.pdbx_seq_one_letter_code
_entity_poly.pdbx_strand_id
1 'polypeptide(L)' 'MHATGDTKVVNHPDLGAVTVDCDVLTVPGADLRIVVYSAPPDTATAEQFELLNVVGTQPMASQNPT' A
#
# COMPACT_ATOMS: atom_id res chain seq x y z
N MET A 1 14.42 14.17 9.03
CA MET A 1 14.67 12.74 9.31
C MET A 1 13.38 12.02 8.97
N HIS A 2 13.37 11.19 7.92
CA HIS A 2 12.25 10.28 7.68
C HIS A 2 12.22 9.28 8.84
N ALA A 3 11.09 9.18 9.55
CA ALA A 3 10.91 8.07 10.48
C ALA A 3 10.81 6.81 9.63
N THR A 4 11.69 5.84 9.86
CA THR A 4 11.60 4.52 9.23
C THR A 4 10.21 3.95 9.53
N GLY A 5 9.41 3.71 8.50
CA GLY A 5 8.00 3.36 8.66
C GLY A 5 7.78 2.07 9.45
N ASP A 6 6.61 1.98 10.07
CA ASP A 6 6.17 0.76 10.75
C ASP A 6 5.67 -0.24 9.69
N THR A 7 6.23 -1.45 9.65
CA THR A 7 5.70 -2.52 8.77
C THR A 7 4.35 -3.00 9.28
N LYS A 8 3.35 -3.07 8.39
CA LYS A 8 1.98 -3.52 8.69
C LYS A 8 1.48 -4.52 7.66
N VAL A 9 0.57 -5.37 8.11
CA VAL A 9 -0.22 -6.24 7.24
C VAL A 9 -1.62 -5.66 7.12
N VAL A 10 -2.03 -5.38 5.89
CA VAL A 10 -3.35 -4.81 5.54
C VAL A 10 -4.12 -5.86 4.75
N ASN A 11 -5.41 -6.04 5.04
CA ASN A 11 -6.25 -6.95 4.27
C ASN A 11 -6.93 -6.18 3.14
N HIS A 12 -6.41 -6.32 1.92
CA HIS A 12 -6.96 -5.71 0.72
C HIS A 12 -8.07 -6.60 0.14
N PRO A 13 -9.24 -6.05 -0.22
CA PRO A 13 -10.40 -6.84 -0.65
C PRO A 13 -10.16 -7.73 -1.87
N ASP A 14 -9.19 -7.36 -2.72
CA ASP A 14 -8.87 -8.12 -3.94
C ASP A 14 -7.54 -8.89 -3.85
N LEU A 15 -6.56 -8.36 -3.11
CA LEU A 15 -5.20 -8.94 -3.02
C LEU A 15 -5.02 -9.82 -1.78
N GLY A 16 -5.98 -9.80 -0.85
CA GLY A 16 -5.86 -10.44 0.45
C GLY A 16 -4.87 -9.70 1.36
N ALA A 17 -4.18 -10.44 2.23
CA ALA A 17 -3.21 -9.88 3.17
C ALA A 17 -1.95 -9.40 2.44
N VAL A 18 -1.71 -8.09 2.45
CA VAL A 18 -0.55 -7.44 1.86
C VAL A 18 0.32 -6.78 2.94
N THR A 19 1.63 -6.94 2.81
CA THR A 19 2.61 -6.30 3.72
C THR A 19 3.02 -4.94 3.15
N VAL A 20 2.87 -3.89 3.94
CA VAL A 20 3.18 -2.51 3.58
C VAL A 20 4.05 -1.84 4.64
N ASP A 21 4.91 -0.92 4.23
CA ASP A 21 5.58 0.02 5.11
C ASP A 21 4.69 1.24 5.32
N CYS A 22 4.64 1.74 6.56
CA CYS A 22 3.79 2.86 6.94
C CYS A 22 4.62 4.08 7.29
N ASP A 23 4.71 5.01 6.36
CA ASP A 23 5.36 6.28 6.59
C ASP A 23 4.33 7.33 7.01
N VAL A 24 4.65 8.06 8.07
CA VAL A 24 3.86 9.20 8.51
C VAL A 24 4.64 10.47 8.22
N LEU A 25 4.14 11.26 7.28
CA LEU A 25 4.73 12.52 6.89
C LEU A 25 3.93 13.66 7.52
N THR A 26 4.60 14.50 8.30
CA THR A 26 4.00 15.69 8.91
C THR A 26 4.61 16.94 8.29
N VAL A 27 3.78 17.93 7.96
CA VAL A 27 4.24 19.19 7.38
C VAL A 27 4.42 20.22 8.51
N PRO A 28 5.65 20.68 8.79
CA PRO A 28 5.87 21.68 9.84
C PRO A 28 5.08 22.96 9.57
N GLY A 29 4.34 23.44 10.57
CA GLY A 29 3.54 24.67 10.47
C GLY A 29 2.16 24.50 9.83
N ALA A 30 1.78 23.28 9.43
CA ALA A 30 0.41 22.93 9.07
C ALA A 30 -0.07 21.77 9.95
N ASP A 31 -1.34 21.80 10.36
CA ASP A 31 -2.00 20.66 11.05
C ASP A 31 -2.35 19.52 10.07
N LEU A 32 -1.44 19.21 9.15
CA LEU A 32 -1.59 18.17 8.13
C LEU A 32 -0.67 16.99 8.45
N ARG A 33 -1.26 15.80 8.44
CA ARG A 33 -0.56 14.51 8.57
C ARG A 33 -0.95 13.60 7.42
N ILE A 34 0.03 13.16 6.66
CA ILE A 34 -0.14 12.23 5.55
C ILE A 34 0.36 10.86 6.01
N VAL A 35 -0.43 9.81 5.76
CA VAL A 35 -0.03 8.42 6.00
C VAL A 35 0.13 7.75 4.66
N VAL A 36 1.33 7.28 4.37
CA VAL A 36 1.69 6.61 3.13
C VAL A 36 1.86 5.13 3.43
N TYR A 37 1.23 4.30 2.61
CA TYR A 37 1.42 2.86 2.61
C TYR A 37 2.20 2.49 1.35
N SER A 38 3.41 1.98 1.51
CA SER A 38 4.26 1.57 0.40
C SER A 38 4.55 0.07 0.45
N ALA A 39 4.73 -0.57 -0.69
CA ALA A 39 5.16 -1.97 -0.72
C ALA A 39 6.67 -2.04 -0.48
N PRO A 40 7.17 -2.88 0.44
CA PRO A 40 8.60 -3.08 0.59
C PRO A 40 9.21 -3.65 -0.71
N PRO A 41 10.41 -3.23 -1.12
CA PRO A 41 11.05 -3.71 -2.33
C PRO A 41 11.30 -5.22 -2.28
N ASP A 42 11.33 -5.87 -3.44
CA ASP A 42 11.54 -7.33 -3.58
C ASP A 42 10.52 -8.19 -2.80
N THR A 43 9.30 -7.69 -2.58
CA THR A 43 8.20 -8.46 -1.98
C THR A 43 7.09 -8.73 -2.97
N ALA A 44 6.30 -9.79 -2.70
CA ALA A 44 5.11 -10.09 -3.46
C ALA A 44 4.11 -8.91 -3.49
N THR A 45 4.04 -8.09 -2.43
CA THR A 45 3.22 -6.88 -2.43
C THR A 45 3.70 -5.88 -3.50
N ALA A 46 5.01 -5.74 -3.70
CA ALA A 46 5.55 -4.82 -4.71
C ALA A 46 5.17 -5.28 -6.12
N GLU A 47 5.28 -6.57 -6.41
CA GLU A 47 4.85 -7.15 -7.70
C GLU A 47 3.34 -6.97 -7.93
N GLN A 48 2.52 -7.17 -6.89
CA GLN A 48 1.07 -6.92 -6.95
C GLN A 48 0.73 -5.45 -7.19
N PHE A 49 1.48 -4.52 -6.58
CA PHE A 49 1.28 -3.09 -6.76
C PHE A 49 1.69 -2.62 -8.16
N GLU A 50 2.79 -3.17 -8.71
CA GLU A 50 3.18 -2.93 -10.10
C GLU A 50 2.13 -3.43 -11.08
N LEU A 51 1.56 -4.62 -10.84
CA LEU A 51 0.48 -5.15 -11.67
C LEU A 51 -0.76 -4.24 -11.62
N LEU A 52 -1.14 -3.76 -10.43
CA LEU A 52 -2.25 -2.82 -10.28
C LEU A 52 -2.01 -1.52 -11.06
N ASN A 53 -0.77 -1.02 -11.07
CA ASN A 53 -0.41 0.16 -11.84
C ASN A 53 -0.57 -0.06 -13.36
N VAL A 54 -0.31 -1.27 -13.86
CA VAL A 54 -0.46 -1.63 -15.28
C VAL A 54 -1.92 -1.85 -15.69
N VAL A 55 -2.71 -2.52 -14.84
CA VAL A 55 -4.15 -2.74 -15.06
C VAL A 55 -4.97 -1.44 -14.90
N GLY A 56 -4.41 -0.44 -14.23
CA GLY A 56 -5.05 0.84 -13.94
C GLY A 56 -6.08 0.75 -12.82
N THR A 57 -6.94 1.76 -12.65
CA THR A 57 -8.01 1.77 -11.63
C THR A 57 -9.26 1.01 -12.08
N GLN A 58 -9.13 0.03 -12.99
CA GLN A 58 -10.26 -0.82 -13.32
C GLN A 58 -10.71 -1.48 -12.01
N PRO A 59 -12.02 -1.49 -11.68
CA PRO A 59 -12.47 -2.23 -10.52
C PRO A 59 -12.04 -3.68 -10.74
N MET A 60 -11.08 -4.14 -9.94
CA MET A 60 -10.79 -5.56 -9.82
C MET A 60 -12.05 -6.14 -9.17
N ALA A 61 -12.94 -6.64 -10.03
CA ALA A 61 -14.06 -7.42 -9.56
C ALA A 61 -13.43 -8.64 -8.91
N SER A 62 -13.62 -8.78 -7.59
CA SER A 62 -13.21 -9.91 -6.78
C SER A 62 -13.52 -11.20 -7.54
N GLN A 63 -12.52 -11.77 -8.23
CA GLN A 63 -12.70 -13.00 -8.99
C GLN A 63 -12.64 -14.14 -7.99
N ASN A 64 -13.76 -14.35 -7.29
CA ASN A 64 -14.01 -15.55 -6.53
C ASN A 64 -14.56 -16.62 -7.49
N PRO A 65 -13.79 -17.67 -7.86
CA PRO A 65 -14.36 -18.78 -8.62
C PRO A 65 -15.42 -19.46 -7.75
N THR A 66 -16.60 -19.66 -8.32
CA THR A 66 -17.76 -20.35 -7.70
C THR A 66 -17.47 -21.82 -7.48
#